data_AF-A0A661NYD7-F1
#
_entry.id   AF-A0A661NYD7-F1
#
_cell.length_a   1.000
_cell.length_b   1.000
_cell.length_c   1.000
_cell.angle_alpha   90.00
_cell.angle_beta   90.00
_cell.angle_gamma   90.00
#
_symmetry.space_group_name_H-M   'P 1'
#
loop_
_entity.id
_entity.type
_entity.pdbx_description
1 polymer ?
#
loop_
_entity_poly.entity_id
_entity_poly.type
_entity_poly.pdbx_seq_one_letter_code
_entity_poly.pdbx_strand_id
1 'polypeptide(L)'
;AGIPITKFGESSIGMWTYALPGSIIRLESLPYGIGGSLKALLKIAPGTVATINNSILRQIEEGRRIIEEAGGEKAYDEMVRRKRKKPVVELKEKEGLIFKYDEN
;
A
#
# COMPACT_ATOMS: atom_id res chain seq x y z
N ALA A 1 -2.19 -11.44 -7.49
CA ALA A 1 -1.51 -10.28 -6.87
C ALA A 1 -2.57 -9.39 -6.27
N GLY A 2 -2.61 -9.25 -4.94
CA GLY A 2 -3.60 -8.40 -4.27
C GLY A 2 -3.27 -6.94 -4.52
N ILE A 3 -4.28 -6.15 -4.90
CA ILE A 3 -4.16 -4.70 -4.95
C ILE A 3 -3.77 -4.25 -3.54
N PRO A 4 -2.65 -3.52 -3.35
CA PRO A 4 -2.24 -3.11 -2.02
C PRO A 4 -3.34 -2.25 -1.40
N ILE A 5 -3.74 -2.63 -0.18
CA ILE A 5 -4.75 -1.93 0.62
C ILE A 5 -4.22 -0.51 0.85
N THR A 6 -4.81 0.47 0.18
CA THR A 6 -4.45 1.88 0.35
C THR A 6 -4.80 2.32 1.77
N LYS A 7 -4.06 3.29 2.33
CA LYS A 7 -4.50 3.96 3.56
C LYS A 7 -5.78 4.71 3.19
N PHE A 8 -6.91 4.18 3.67
CA PHE A 8 -8.28 4.63 3.45
C PHE A 8 -8.44 5.98 2.72
N GLY A 9 -8.96 5.98 1.49
CA GLY A 9 -9.25 7.21 0.73
C GLY A 9 -8.14 7.69 -0.23
N GLU A 10 -6.94 7.11 -0.17
CA GLU A 10 -5.91 7.33 -1.20
C GLU A 10 -6.27 6.59 -2.50
N SER A 11 -6.07 7.28 -3.63
CA SER A 11 -6.06 6.65 -4.95
C SER A 11 -4.86 5.71 -5.06
N SER A 12 -5.09 4.51 -5.62
CA SER A 12 -4.04 3.53 -5.88
C SER A 12 -2.94 4.07 -6.81
N ILE A 13 -3.19 5.14 -7.58
CA ILE A 13 -2.11 5.81 -8.33
C ILE A 13 -1.22 6.63 -7.39
N GLY A 14 -1.81 7.39 -6.46
CA GLY A 14 -1.10 8.34 -5.59
C GLY A 14 -0.11 7.67 -4.64
N MET A 15 -0.42 6.45 -4.19
CA MET A 15 0.48 5.65 -3.36
C MET A 15 1.71 5.15 -4.13
N TRP A 16 1.55 4.83 -5.42
CA TRP A 16 2.64 4.35 -6.26
C TRP A 16 3.44 5.49 -6.90
N THR A 17 2.86 6.68 -6.99
CA THR A 17 3.44 7.86 -7.64
C THR A 17 3.77 8.99 -6.66
N TYR A 18 3.96 8.69 -5.37
CA TYR A 18 4.36 9.71 -4.41
C TYR A 18 5.86 10.03 -4.55
N ALA A 19 6.18 11.28 -4.86
CA ALA A 19 7.55 11.77 -4.82
C ALA A 19 7.95 12.09 -3.36
N LEU A 20 9.12 11.63 -2.92
CA LEU A 20 9.68 12.09 -1.65
C LEU A 20 9.93 13.61 -1.71
N PRO A 21 9.68 14.37 -0.62
CA PRO A 21 9.98 15.80 -0.59
C PRO A 21 11.43 16.08 -1.02
N GLY A 22 11.60 16.96 -2.02
CA GLY A 22 12.92 17.28 -2.62
C GLY A 22 13.37 16.35 -3.75
N SER A 23 12.57 15.34 -4.13
CA SER A 23 12.83 14.47 -5.27
C SER A 23 11.92 14.77 -6.47
N ILE A 24 12.38 14.40 -7.66
CA ILE A 24 11.58 14.43 -8.90
C ILE A 24 11.29 12.99 -9.29
N ILE A 25 10.01 12.63 -9.38
CA ILE A 25 9.59 11.35 -9.96
C ILE A 25 9.41 11.53 -11.47
N ARG A 26 10.06 10.67 -12.26
CA ARG A 26 9.83 10.55 -13.71
C ARG A 26 9.04 9.27 -13.94
N LEU A 27 7.76 9.43 -14.29
CA LEU A 27 6.90 8.32 -14.65
C LEU A 27 6.94 8.15 -16.16
N GLU A 28 7.29 6.95 -16.61
CA GLU A 28 7.08 6.60 -18.01
C GLU A 28 5.58 6.41 -18.26
N SER A 29 5.17 6.58 -19.52
CA SER A 29 3.82 6.20 -19.94
C SER A 29 3.57 4.72 -19.60
N LEU A 30 2.30 4.34 -19.47
CA LEU A 30 1.92 2.94 -19.32
C LEU A 30 2.67 2.05 -20.33
N PRO A 31 3.20 0.89 -19.92
CA PRO A 31 3.92 -0.03 -20.80
C PRO A 31 3.20 -0.22 -22.15
N TYR A 32 4.00 -0.20 -23.22
CA TYR A 32 3.49 -0.36 -24.57
C TYR A 32 2.65 -1.66 -24.68
N GLY A 33 1.41 -1.54 -25.18
CA GLY A 33 0.46 -2.66 -25.28
C GLY A 33 -0.56 -2.77 -24.14
N ILE A 34 -0.38 -2.08 -23.00
CA ILE A 34 -1.38 -2.04 -21.92
C ILE A 34 -2.71 -1.46 -22.40
N GLY A 35 -2.68 -0.38 -23.19
CA GLY A 35 -3.91 0.22 -23.72
C GLY A 35 -4.70 -0.75 -24.61
N GLY A 36 -4.02 -1.61 -25.37
CA GLY A 36 -4.66 -2.62 -26.21
C GLY A 36 -5.29 -3.74 -25.39
N SER A 37 -4.56 -4.28 -24.41
CA SER A 37 -5.06 -5.33 -23.52
C SER A 37 -6.24 -4.85 -22.65
N LEU A 38 -6.21 -3.61 -22.15
CA LEU A 38 -7.36 -3.02 -21.45
C LEU A 38 -8.60 -2.90 -22.35
N LYS A 39 -8.43 -2.44 -23.61
CA LYS A 39 -9.53 -2.37 -24.57
C LYS A 39 -10.12 -3.74 -24.89
N ALA A 40 -9.28 -4.77 -25.02
CA ALA A 40 -9.72 -6.14 -25.21
C ALA A 40 -10.51 -6.65 -23.99
N LEU A 41 -10.00 -6.41 -22.79
CA LEU A 41 -10.68 -6.77 -21.54
C LEU A 41 -12.04 -6.08 -21.41
N LEU A 42 -12.11 -4.79 -21.74
CA LEU A 42 -13.36 -4.01 -21.74
C LEU A 42 -14.39 -4.55 -22.74
N LYS A 43 -13.96 -5.13 -23.87
CA LYS A 43 -14.85 -5.79 -24.82
C LYS A 43 -15.33 -7.17 -24.34
N ILE A 44 -14.45 -7.93 -23.69
CA ILE A 44 -14.75 -9.32 -23.25
C ILE A 44 -15.62 -9.32 -21.99
N ALA A 45 -15.34 -8.45 -21.02
CA ALA A 45 -15.96 -8.47 -19.70
C ALA A 45 -16.36 -7.07 -19.20
N PRO A 46 -17.18 -6.30 -19.96
CA PRO A 46 -17.54 -4.92 -19.58
C PRO A 46 -18.24 -4.86 -18.22
N GLY A 47 -19.14 -5.80 -17.92
CA GLY A 47 -19.87 -5.84 -16.65
C GLY A 47 -18.95 -6.09 -15.46
N THR A 48 -17.96 -6.99 -15.59
CA THR A 48 -17.00 -7.28 -14.52
C THR A 48 -16.13 -6.06 -14.23
N VAL A 49 -15.65 -5.37 -15.28
CA VAL A 49 -14.84 -4.15 -15.10
C VAL A 49 -15.66 -3.05 -14.43
N ALA A 50 -16.93 -2.88 -14.81
CA ALA A 50 -17.82 -1.91 -14.17
C ALA A 50 -18.06 -2.23 -12.68
N THR A 51 -18.29 -3.49 -12.33
CA THR A 51 -18.43 -3.92 -10.92
C THR A 51 -17.18 -3.64 -10.10
N ILE A 52 -16.00 -3.94 -10.65
CA ILE A 52 -14.72 -3.64 -10.00
C ILE A 52 -14.58 -2.13 -9.78
N ASN A 53 -14.85 -1.33 -10.81
CA ASN A 53 -14.75 0.12 -10.73
C ASN A 53 -15.68 0.71 -9.65
N ASN A 54 -16.94 0.27 -9.61
CA ASN A 54 -17.90 0.68 -8.59
C ASN A 54 -17.46 0.27 -7.18
N SER A 55 -16.89 -0.93 -7.03
CA SER A 55 -16.36 -1.40 -5.75
C SER A 55 -15.20 -0.53 -5.25
N ILE A 56 -14.29 -0.15 -6.15
CA ILE A 56 -13.16 0.74 -5.82
C ILE A 56 -13.67 2.11 -5.38
N LEU A 57 -14.59 2.72 -6.14
CA LEU A 57 -15.17 4.01 -5.78
C LEU A 57 -15.85 3.97 -4.40
N ARG A 58 -16.61 2.90 -4.12
CA ARG A 58 -17.26 2.72 -2.82
C ARG A 58 -16.25 2.61 -1.68
N GLN A 59 -15.16 1.85 -1.87
CA GLN A 59 -14.09 1.72 -0.87
C GLN A 59 -13.36 3.04 -0.61
N ILE A 60 -13.15 3.86 -1.64
CA ILE A 60 -12.57 5.19 -1.50
C ILE A 60 -13.47 6.09 -0.65
N GLU A 61 -14.77 6.09 -0.94
CA GLU A 61 -15.76 6.89 -0.21
C GLU A 61 -15.88 6.45 1.25
N GLU A 62 -16.02 5.14 1.50
CA GLU A 62 -16.04 4.58 2.85
C GLU A 62 -14.76 4.92 3.62
N GLY A 63 -13.61 4.85 2.96
CA GLY A 63 -12.34 5.22 3.58
C GLY A 63 -12.24 6.68 3.96
N ARG A 64 -12.71 7.59 3.11
CA ARG A 64 -12.78 9.03 3.44
C ARG A 64 -13.66 9.27 4.65
N ARG A 65 -14.85 8.64 4.70
CA ARG A 65 -15.77 8.77 5.83
C ARG A 65 -15.14 8.31 7.14
N ILE A 66 -14.45 7.16 7.13
CA ILE A 66 -13.75 6.65 8.31
C ILE A 66 -12.68 7.63 8.82
N ILE A 67 -11.93 8.27 7.91
CA ILE A 67 -10.90 9.25 8.28
C ILE A 67 -11.55 10.52 8.86
N GLU A 68 -12.62 11.01 8.25
CA GLU A 68 -13.37 12.18 8.74
C GLU A 68 -13.98 11.93 10.11
N GLU A 69 -14.65 10.78 10.30
CA GLU A 69 -15.22 10.35 11.58
C GLU A 69 -14.15 10.22 12.68
N ALA A 70 -12.93 9.83 12.31
CA ALA A 70 -11.80 9.75 13.24
C ALA A 70 -11.19 11.12 13.60
N GLY A 71 -11.64 12.22 12.99
CA GLY A 71 -11.08 13.56 13.21
C GLY A 71 -9.85 13.86 12.34
N GLY A 72 -9.69 13.14 11.23
CA GLY A 72 -8.59 13.29 10.27
C GLY A 72 -7.54 12.18 10.35
N GLU A 73 -6.63 12.16 9.38
CA GLU A 73 -5.72 11.04 9.14
C GLU A 73 -4.79 10.74 10.33
N LYS A 74 -4.28 11.79 11.00
CA LYS A 74 -3.39 11.64 12.17
C LYS A 74 -4.11 10.98 13.35
N ALA A 75 -5.35 11.38 13.61
CA ALA A 75 -6.15 10.85 14.71
C ALA A 75 -6.56 9.40 14.42
N TYR A 76 -6.87 9.08 13.16
CA TYR A 76 -7.07 7.71 12.70
C TYR A 76 -5.83 6.83 12.91
N ASP A 77 -4.64 7.27 12.46
CA ASP A 77 -3.39 6.52 12.61
C ASP A 77 -3.08 6.25 14.10
N GLU A 78 -3.25 7.26 14.96
CA GLU A 78 -3.06 7.10 16.40
C GLU A 78 -4.06 6.09 17.00
N MET A 79 -5.34 6.18 16.64
CA MET A 79 -6.37 5.23 17.08
C MET A 79 -6.02 3.79 16.70
N VAL A 80 -5.60 3.56 15.45
CA VAL A 80 -5.26 2.21 14.95
C VAL A 80 -4.00 1.67 15.62
N ARG A 81 -2.97 2.51 15.81
CA ARG A 81 -1.74 2.12 16.50
C ARG A 81 -1.99 1.75 17.96
N ARG A 82 -2.92 2.42 18.64
CA ARG A 82 -3.34 2.06 20.01
C ARG A 82 -4.03 0.70 20.09
N LYS A 83 -4.82 0.34 19.06
CA LYS A 83 -5.53 -0.96 18.98
C LYS A 83 -4.64 -2.12 18.55
N ARG A 84 -3.53 -1.87 17.85
CA ARG A 84 -2.61 -2.93 17.42
C ARG A 84 -1.78 -3.47 18.59
N LYS A 85 -1.70 -4.80 18.68
CA LYS A 85 -0.73 -5.46 19.56
C LYS A 85 0.68 -5.07 19.11
N LYS A 86 1.49 -4.54 20.04
CA LYS A 86 2.90 -4.26 19.78
C LYS A 86 3.61 -5.60 19.50
N PRO A 87 4.46 -5.68 18.46
CA PRO A 87 5.31 -6.84 18.30
C PRO A 87 6.21 -6.96 19.53
N VAL A 88 6.22 -8.14 20.16
CA VAL A 88 7.17 -8.44 21.24
C VAL A 88 8.45 -8.89 20.55
N VAL A 89 9.52 -8.11 20.72
CA VAL A 89 10.84 -8.49 20.23
C VAL A 89 11.50 -9.35 21.29
N GLU A 90 11.62 -10.65 21.01
CA GLU A 90 12.46 -11.54 21.80
C GLU A 90 13.90 -11.45 21.29
N LEU A 91 14.77 -10.81 22.06
CA LEU A 91 16.21 -10.90 21.85
C LEU A 91 16.67 -12.25 22.40
N LYS A 92 17.04 -13.17 21.50
CA LYS A 92 17.73 -14.41 21.86
C LYS A 92 19.23 -14.19 21.73
N GLU A 93 19.98 -14.38 22.81
CA GLU A 93 21.41 -14.65 22.70
C GLU A 93 21.57 -15.94 21.91
N LYS A 94 22.04 -15.83 20.67
CA LYS A 94 22.60 -16.97 19.95
C LYS A 94 24.05 -17.09 20.36
N GLU A 95 24.47 -18.29 20.76
CA GLU A 95 25.88 -18.64 20.81
C GLU A 95 26.46 -18.48 19.40
N GLY A 96 27.08 -17.33 19.16
CA GLY A 96 27.84 -17.08 17.94
C GLY A 96 29.19 -17.79 18.02
N LEU A 97 29.77 -18.10 16.86
CA LEU A 97 31.15 -18.58 16.79
C LEU A 97 32.09 -17.48 17.30
N ILE A 98 32.79 -17.76 18.41
CA ILE A 98 33.83 -16.89 18.96
C ILE A 98 35.16 -17.36 18.38
N PHE A 99 35.72 -16.59 17.46
CA PHE A 99 37.06 -16.83 16.93
C PHE A 99 38.08 -16.29 17.94
N LYS A 100 38.85 -17.18 18.56
CA LYS A 100 40.02 -16.83 19.36
C LYS A 100 41.28 -17.02 18.51
N TYR A 101 42.20 -16.07 18.59
CA TYR A 101 43.54 -16.21 18.02
C TYR A 101 44.47 -16.77 19.09
N ASP A 102 45.26 -17.76 18.72
CA ASP A 102 46.29 -18.34 19.57
C ASP A 102 47.58 -17.53 19.37
N GLU A 103 48.05 -16.88 20.44
CA GLU A 103 49.32 -16.15 20.43
C GLU A 103 50.44 -17.18 20.71
N ASN A 104 51.05 -17.68 19.62
CA ASN A 104 52.39 -18.29 19.68
C ASN A 104 53.45 -17.18 19.76
#